data_AF-A0A7M3M4V7-F1
#
_entry.id   AF-A0A7M3M4V7-F1
#
_cell.length_a   1.000
_cell.length_b   1.000
_cell.length_c   1.000
_cell.angle_alpha   90.00
_cell.angle_beta   90.00
_cell.angle_gamma   90.00
#
_symmetry.space_group_name_H-M   'P 1'
#
loop_
_entity.id
_entity.type
_entity.pdbx_description
1 polymer ?
#
loop_
_entity_poly.entity_id
_entity_poly.type
_entity_poly.pdbx_seq_one_letter_code
_entity_poly.pdbx_strand_id
1 'polypeptide(L)'
;MLVGRPRRRVGGVLVSGLVLVLATAAVPARATAPDTGPDAGPAAPATAPPLPLERLFDNRGVSDDAHPRGADFDDRGNSLSARDLTAAGWTPGRSLALDGARLRWPRTRAGKPDNVRANGQSVRVSGRGDALSFLVAATGRETRGDGTVHYADGTRSAYTLAAPDWRTGPLATKAVALPHINSPEGQRAEQARLYALTVPVARGRTIVSVTLPKDPGRSADLHVFALAVRSPASGWTGSWSAGTSGRQPVGPWTDRTLRLVVHTSASGPRVRVRLANTFASTPIAVGHASVAVQASGAGAADPPRKLAFGGKPGTRIPAGAQAFSDPLDFSVPADANLLVSLHLPGRVTALPVHARAYQRSYVSGEGSGDRTGDRGGARYTGTLTTWPLLTGVDVGGGPGSVVALGDSITDGDKSTVDGNRRWPDVLARRLRGQSAVPRYGVLNHGISANRVVGDRYPGDGVSTEIGGVSAQHRLERDVLAQTSVRTLVVLEGINDVRSGTSADAVIAGLRSLAERARGRGLRVVAATVLPCGGNSGCTPRAEEWRREINAFIRGADGGVFHAVLDFDAVIRDPRRPDRMLPAYDSGDHLHPGDAGLRAMADSIALRKLVG
;
A
#
# COMPACT_ATOMS: atom_id res chain seq x y z
N MET A 1 6.76 72.75 36.28
CA MET A 1 6.87 71.73 35.20
C MET A 1 6.10 70.51 35.69
N LEU A 2 4.83 70.21 35.30
CA LEU A 2 4.30 69.84 33.97
C LEU A 2 5.18 68.73 33.36
N VAL A 3 4.77 67.50 32.99
CA VAL A 3 3.54 66.83 32.48
C VAL A 3 3.83 65.30 32.63
N GLY A 4 2.97 64.36 33.06
CA GLY A 4 1.76 63.81 32.45
C GLY A 4 2.01 62.42 31.81
N ARG A 5 1.22 61.40 32.20
CA ARG A 5 1.14 60.08 31.52
C ARG A 5 0.49 60.22 30.12
N PRO A 6 0.59 59.21 29.21
CA PRO A 6 -0.54 58.27 29.08
C PRO A 6 -0.20 56.81 28.66
N ARG A 7 -1.23 55.97 28.82
CA ARG A 7 -1.41 54.55 28.45
C ARG A 7 -1.61 54.34 26.93
N ARG A 8 -1.38 53.11 26.43
CA ARG A 8 -2.27 52.23 25.60
C ARG A 8 -1.47 50.99 25.10
N ARG A 9 -1.83 49.75 25.47
CA ARG A 9 -2.81 48.80 24.88
C ARG A 9 -2.53 48.35 23.43
N VAL A 10 -2.11 47.09 23.29
CA VAL A 10 -2.40 46.11 22.22
C VAL A 10 -2.37 44.75 22.94
N GLY A 11 -3.32 43.82 22.92
CA GLY A 11 -4.37 43.51 21.96
C GLY A 11 -4.26 42.03 21.58
N GLY A 12 -4.38 41.12 22.56
CA GLY A 12 -4.36 39.66 22.32
C GLY A 12 -5.78 39.16 22.09
N VAL A 13 -6.10 38.81 20.84
CA VAL A 13 -7.37 38.21 20.46
C VAL A 13 -7.26 36.69 20.60
N LEU A 14 -8.00 36.13 21.55
CA LEU A 14 -8.41 34.74 21.60
C LEU A 14 -9.44 34.51 20.48
N VAL A 15 -9.13 33.68 19.50
CA VAL A 15 -10.14 33.14 18.57
C VAL A 15 -10.47 31.72 19.03
N SER A 16 -11.59 31.62 19.74
CA SER A 16 -12.28 30.38 20.07
C SER A 16 -12.90 29.79 18.80
N GLY A 17 -12.37 28.68 18.29
CA GLY A 17 -13.00 27.91 17.23
C GLY A 17 -14.08 26.98 17.80
N LEU A 18 -15.32 27.44 17.76
CA LEU A 18 -16.52 26.67 18.11
C LEU A 18 -16.75 25.59 17.02
N VAL A 19 -16.64 24.31 17.37
CA VAL A 19 -17.10 23.20 16.52
C VAL A 19 -18.61 23.06 16.75
N LEU A 20 -19.39 23.52 15.77
CA LEU A 20 -20.84 23.33 15.75
C LEU A 20 -21.16 21.91 15.24
N VAL A 21 -21.52 21.03 16.16
CA VAL A 21 -22.12 19.72 15.82
C VAL A 21 -23.60 19.95 15.52
N LEU A 22 -23.98 19.95 14.25
CA LEU A 22 -25.38 19.90 13.83
C LEU A 22 -25.87 18.46 13.93
N ALA A 23 -26.60 18.15 15.00
CA ALA A 23 -27.40 16.95 15.12
C ALA A 23 -28.64 17.08 14.23
N THR A 24 -28.71 16.33 13.14
CA THR A 24 -29.95 16.16 12.37
C THR A 24 -30.77 15.03 13.00
N ALA A 25 -31.94 15.39 13.54
CA ALA A 25 -32.92 14.44 14.02
C ALA A 25 -33.46 13.59 12.87
N ALA A 26 -33.37 12.27 12.99
CA ALA A 26 -33.99 11.33 12.06
C ALA A 26 -35.50 11.28 12.33
N VAL A 27 -36.30 11.66 11.33
CA VAL A 27 -37.74 11.38 11.27
C VAL A 27 -37.92 9.96 10.71
N PRO A 28 -38.82 9.12 11.25
CA PRO A 28 -38.98 7.76 10.74
C PRO A 28 -39.74 7.82 9.40
N ALA A 29 -39.10 7.36 8.33
CA ALA A 29 -39.79 7.10 7.08
C ALA A 29 -40.59 5.79 7.22
N ARG A 30 -41.93 5.90 7.14
CA ARG A 30 -42.84 4.75 7.01
C ARG A 30 -42.55 4.02 5.70
N ALA A 31 -42.32 2.71 5.78
CA ALA A 31 -42.25 1.82 4.64
C ALA A 31 -43.65 1.64 4.03
N THR A 32 -43.82 2.04 2.77
CA THR A 32 -44.92 1.58 1.91
C THR A 32 -44.36 0.54 0.94
N ALA A 33 -45.06 -0.59 0.84
CA ALA A 33 -44.72 -1.72 -0.02
C ALA A 33 -44.69 -1.32 -1.52
N PRO A 34 -43.89 -2.00 -2.37
CA PRO A 34 -43.86 -1.71 -3.80
C PRO A 34 -45.08 -2.32 -4.49
N ASP A 35 -45.79 -1.46 -5.23
CA ASP A 35 -46.84 -1.85 -6.16
C ASP A 35 -46.21 -2.48 -7.41
N THR A 36 -46.73 -3.63 -7.82
CA THR A 36 -46.25 -4.42 -8.96
C THR A 36 -47.15 -4.17 -10.17
N GLY A 37 -46.65 -3.45 -11.17
CA GLY A 37 -47.30 -3.30 -12.48
C GLY A 37 -46.30 -2.88 -13.57
N PRO A 38 -46.33 -3.46 -14.78
CA PRO A 38 -45.35 -3.19 -15.83
C PRO A 38 -45.83 -2.00 -16.67
N ASP A 39 -45.29 -0.81 -16.43
CA ASP A 39 -45.50 0.33 -17.32
C ASP A 39 -44.24 0.57 -18.17
N ALA A 40 -44.33 0.17 -19.43
CA ALA A 40 -43.28 0.32 -20.43
C ALA A 40 -43.22 1.78 -20.88
N GLY A 41 -42.51 2.61 -20.13
CA GLY A 41 -42.09 3.95 -20.57
C GLY A 41 -41.18 3.87 -21.80
N PRO A 42 -41.17 4.90 -22.67
CA PRO A 42 -40.44 4.88 -23.94
C PRO A 42 -38.95 4.63 -23.72
N ALA A 43 -38.38 3.76 -24.56
CA ALA A 43 -36.97 3.40 -24.53
C ALA A 43 -36.09 4.65 -24.51
N ALA A 44 -35.28 4.81 -23.46
CA ALA A 44 -34.27 5.84 -23.39
C ALA A 44 -33.41 5.80 -24.67
N PRO A 45 -33.02 6.96 -25.25
CA PRO A 45 -32.23 6.98 -26.47
C PRO A 45 -30.98 6.13 -26.29
N ALA A 46 -30.70 5.27 -27.27
CA ALA A 46 -29.58 4.35 -27.25
C ALA A 46 -28.30 5.13 -26.93
N THR A 47 -27.75 4.89 -25.74
CA THR A 47 -26.49 5.50 -25.33
C THR A 47 -25.42 5.08 -26.33
N ALA A 48 -24.66 6.06 -26.83
CA ALA A 48 -23.58 5.79 -27.77
C ALA A 48 -22.68 4.65 -27.24
N PRO A 49 -22.22 3.73 -28.11
CA PRO A 49 -21.48 2.56 -27.68
C PRO A 49 -20.21 2.96 -26.92
N PRO A 50 -19.77 2.18 -25.90
CA PRO A 50 -18.56 2.50 -25.14
C PRO A 50 -17.34 2.63 -26.05
N LEU A 51 -16.59 3.71 -25.88
CA LEU A 51 -15.40 4.02 -26.66
C LEU A 51 -14.12 3.72 -25.86
N PRO A 52 -13.00 3.35 -26.52
CA PRO A 52 -11.69 3.37 -25.87
C PRO A 52 -11.42 4.72 -25.21
N LEU A 53 -10.79 4.73 -24.03
CA LEU A 53 -10.57 5.95 -23.23
C LEU A 53 -9.89 7.05 -24.05
N GLU A 54 -8.94 6.68 -24.91
CA GLU A 54 -8.15 7.62 -25.71
C GLU A 54 -8.97 8.37 -26.77
N ARG A 55 -10.13 7.81 -27.18
CA ARG A 55 -11.08 8.50 -28.07
C ARG A 55 -11.99 9.48 -27.33
N LEU A 56 -11.97 9.45 -26.00
CA LEU A 56 -12.74 10.32 -25.13
C LEU A 56 -11.91 11.44 -24.53
N PHE A 57 -10.59 11.50 -24.80
CA PHE A 57 -9.74 12.57 -24.30
C PHE A 57 -10.22 13.94 -24.80
N ASP A 58 -10.56 14.80 -23.85
CA ASP A 58 -11.16 16.12 -24.09
C ASP A 58 -10.35 17.25 -23.46
N ASN A 59 -9.35 16.93 -22.64
CA ASN A 59 -8.56 17.91 -21.92
C ASN A 59 -7.05 17.71 -22.11
N ARG A 60 -6.31 18.82 -22.15
CA ARG A 60 -4.86 18.88 -22.33
C ARG A 60 -4.22 19.05 -20.95
N GLY A 61 -3.80 17.95 -20.32
CA GLY A 61 -3.21 17.98 -18.98
C GLY A 61 -1.70 18.24 -18.94
N VAL A 62 -0.99 17.97 -20.04
CA VAL A 62 0.49 18.03 -20.10
C VAL A 62 0.96 19.05 -21.13
N SER A 63 1.84 19.97 -20.73
CA SER A 63 2.53 20.91 -21.64
C SER A 63 4.03 20.62 -21.76
N ASP A 64 4.61 21.11 -22.86
CA ASP A 64 6.05 21.22 -23.01
C ASP A 64 6.54 22.42 -22.17
N ASP A 65 7.62 22.26 -21.42
CA ASP A 65 8.15 23.31 -20.55
C ASP A 65 8.56 24.58 -21.33
N ALA A 66 8.93 24.46 -22.60
CA ALA A 66 9.23 25.60 -23.47
C ALA A 66 7.96 26.25 -24.06
N HIS A 67 6.81 25.57 -23.98
CA HIS A 67 5.52 26.03 -24.50
C HIS A 67 4.41 25.81 -23.46
N PRO A 68 4.51 26.41 -22.26
CA PRO A 68 3.66 26.06 -21.13
C PRO A 68 2.17 26.41 -21.35
N ARG A 69 1.87 27.38 -22.23
CA ARG A 69 0.50 27.72 -22.66
C ARG A 69 -0.17 26.66 -23.55
N GLY A 70 0.54 25.60 -23.93
CA GLY A 70 0.02 24.54 -24.80
C GLY A 70 -1.03 23.64 -24.13
N ALA A 71 -1.17 23.68 -22.80
CA ALA A 71 -2.09 22.85 -22.03
C ALA A 71 -2.75 23.66 -20.91
N ASP A 72 -3.88 23.17 -20.43
CA ASP A 72 -4.63 23.78 -19.32
C ASP A 72 -5.34 22.66 -18.56
N PHE A 73 -4.70 22.19 -17.51
CA PHE A 73 -5.17 21.07 -16.71
C PHE A 73 -6.25 21.50 -15.72
N ASP A 74 -6.16 22.72 -15.18
CA ASP A 74 -6.94 23.20 -14.03
C ASP A 74 -7.85 24.41 -14.32
N ASP A 75 -8.09 24.72 -15.61
CA ASP A 75 -8.82 25.90 -16.09
C ASP A 75 -8.23 27.24 -15.65
N ARG A 76 -6.95 27.25 -15.29
CA ARG A 76 -6.16 28.43 -14.92
C ARG A 76 -4.86 28.52 -15.72
N GLY A 77 -4.73 27.71 -16.76
CA GLY A 77 -3.54 27.60 -17.60
C GLY A 77 -2.39 26.81 -16.96
N ASN A 78 -2.58 26.15 -15.81
CA ASN A 78 -1.54 25.31 -15.22
C ASN A 78 -1.60 23.89 -15.77
N SER A 79 -0.46 23.21 -15.88
CA SER A 79 -0.39 21.86 -16.42
C SER A 79 0.79 21.05 -15.85
N LEU A 80 0.76 19.74 -16.09
CA LEU A 80 1.86 18.82 -15.78
C LEU A 80 3.04 19.08 -16.73
N SER A 81 4.27 19.02 -16.19
CA SER A 81 5.49 19.11 -17.01
C SER A 81 5.78 17.79 -17.73
N ALA A 82 5.87 17.84 -19.07
CA ALA A 82 6.29 16.69 -19.88
C ALA A 82 7.72 16.23 -19.58
N ARG A 83 8.61 17.17 -19.24
CA ARG A 83 10.01 16.87 -18.89
C ARG A 83 10.09 16.14 -17.55
N ASP A 84 9.35 16.59 -16.54
CA ASP A 84 9.31 15.93 -15.23
C ASP A 84 8.72 14.52 -15.32
N LEU A 85 7.65 14.33 -16.10
CA LEU A 85 7.11 13.00 -16.38
C LEU A 85 8.15 12.08 -17.04
N THR A 86 8.87 12.59 -18.04
CA THR A 86 9.94 11.85 -18.70
C THR A 86 11.08 11.51 -17.74
N ALA A 87 11.49 12.45 -16.89
CA ALA A 87 12.50 12.25 -15.85
C ALA A 87 12.07 11.19 -14.82
N ALA A 88 10.78 11.16 -14.46
CA ALA A 88 10.16 10.15 -13.61
C ALA A 88 10.01 8.77 -14.30
N GLY A 89 10.30 8.66 -15.60
CA GLY A 89 10.17 7.44 -16.40
C GLY A 89 8.75 7.16 -16.90
N TRP A 90 7.88 8.16 -16.87
CA TRP A 90 6.49 8.13 -17.33
C TRP A 90 6.42 8.71 -18.75
N THR A 91 6.88 7.94 -19.74
CA THR A 91 6.92 8.38 -21.14
C THR A 91 5.63 8.01 -21.90
N PRO A 92 5.27 8.72 -23.00
CA PRO A 92 4.06 8.44 -23.77
C PRO A 92 3.90 6.96 -24.16
N GLY A 93 2.77 6.36 -23.80
CA GLY A 93 2.47 4.96 -24.05
C GLY A 93 3.20 3.97 -23.14
N ARG A 94 3.96 4.41 -22.12
CA ARG A 94 4.62 3.51 -21.17
C ARG A 94 3.58 2.71 -20.38
N SER A 95 3.82 1.41 -20.19
CA SER A 95 3.07 0.62 -19.21
C SER A 95 3.69 0.78 -17.83
N LEU A 96 2.84 1.12 -16.87
CA LEU A 96 3.15 1.36 -15.47
C LEU A 96 2.46 0.28 -14.64
N ALA A 97 3.24 -0.53 -13.92
CA ALA A 97 2.67 -1.45 -12.94
C ALA A 97 2.48 -0.70 -11.62
N LEU A 98 1.24 -0.51 -11.20
CA LEU A 98 0.83 0.22 -10.00
C LEU A 98 -0.19 -0.64 -9.27
N ASP A 99 0.11 -1.00 -8.01
CA ASP A 99 -0.76 -1.79 -7.12
C ASP A 99 -1.36 -3.04 -7.78
N GLY A 100 -0.52 -3.77 -8.53
CA GLY A 100 -0.87 -5.00 -9.24
C GLY A 100 -1.58 -4.81 -10.58
N ALA A 101 -1.97 -3.60 -10.95
CA ALA A 101 -2.56 -3.28 -12.24
C ALA A 101 -1.51 -2.74 -13.23
N ARG A 102 -1.72 -2.98 -14.53
CA ARG A 102 -0.90 -2.41 -15.60
C ARG A 102 -1.65 -1.28 -16.28
N LEU A 103 -1.40 -0.05 -15.85
CA LEU A 103 -1.96 1.16 -16.44
C LEU A 103 -1.05 1.62 -17.58
N ARG A 104 -1.63 2.10 -18.68
CA ARG A 104 -0.86 2.65 -19.80
C ARG A 104 -0.94 4.17 -19.75
N TRP A 105 0.20 4.82 -19.59
CA TRP A 105 0.28 6.28 -19.70
C TRP A 105 -0.16 6.72 -21.11
N PRO A 106 -0.96 7.80 -21.26
CA PRO A 106 -1.42 8.30 -22.55
C PRO A 106 -0.31 8.35 -23.60
N ARG A 107 -0.61 7.89 -24.82
CA ARG A 107 0.32 7.91 -25.95
C ARG A 107 0.15 9.19 -26.78
N THR A 108 0.21 10.32 -26.09
CA THR A 108 -0.05 11.63 -26.67
C THR A 108 1.17 12.52 -26.49
N ARG A 109 1.35 13.48 -27.42
CA ARG A 109 2.40 14.50 -27.29
C ARG A 109 1.89 15.61 -26.36
N ALA A 110 2.80 16.29 -25.69
CA ALA A 110 2.44 17.47 -24.89
C ALA A 110 1.66 18.50 -25.72
N GLY A 111 0.66 19.14 -25.10
CA GLY A 111 -0.27 20.06 -25.75
C GLY A 111 -1.35 19.39 -26.61
N LYS A 112 -1.47 18.06 -26.57
CA LYS A 112 -2.62 17.31 -27.13
C LYS A 112 -3.48 16.75 -25.99
N PRO A 113 -4.78 16.49 -26.24
CA PRO A 113 -5.63 15.88 -25.23
C PRO A 113 -5.03 14.56 -24.72
N ASP A 114 -4.99 14.38 -23.40
CA ASP A 114 -4.31 13.26 -22.75
C ASP A 114 -5.07 12.67 -21.56
N ASN A 115 -6.19 13.27 -21.20
CA ASN A 115 -7.09 12.76 -20.17
C ASN A 115 -8.55 13.10 -20.51
N VAL A 116 -9.44 12.45 -19.78
CA VAL A 116 -10.88 12.71 -19.80
C VAL A 116 -11.25 13.46 -18.53
N ARG A 117 -11.93 14.61 -18.65
CA ARG A 117 -12.68 15.20 -17.53
C ARG A 117 -13.97 14.41 -17.33
N ALA A 118 -14.05 13.65 -16.24
CA ALA A 118 -15.17 12.74 -16.01
C ALA A 118 -16.51 13.48 -15.93
N ASN A 119 -17.41 13.13 -16.84
CA ASN A 119 -18.77 13.66 -16.95
C ASN A 119 -19.75 12.60 -17.48
N GLY A 120 -19.69 11.38 -16.94
CA GLY A 120 -20.61 10.29 -17.31
C GLY A 120 -20.27 9.57 -18.62
N GLN A 121 -19.08 9.77 -19.18
CA GLN A 121 -18.66 9.07 -20.41
C GLN A 121 -18.66 7.55 -20.21
N SER A 122 -19.01 6.82 -21.27
CA SER A 122 -18.97 5.36 -21.31
C SER A 122 -17.67 4.88 -21.92
N VAL A 123 -16.78 4.34 -21.09
CA VAL A 123 -15.45 3.88 -21.49
C VAL A 123 -15.46 2.36 -21.68
N ARG A 124 -14.95 1.91 -22.82
CA ARG A 124 -14.73 0.50 -23.11
C ARG A 124 -13.56 -0.02 -22.28
N VAL A 125 -13.80 -1.08 -21.53
CA VAL A 125 -12.77 -1.82 -20.78
C VAL A 125 -13.20 -3.27 -20.71
N SER A 126 -12.31 -4.19 -21.08
CA SER A 126 -12.62 -5.62 -21.10
C SER A 126 -11.67 -6.41 -20.23
N GLY A 127 -12.21 -7.40 -19.53
CA GLY A 127 -11.42 -8.33 -18.74
C GLY A 127 -12.15 -8.82 -17.50
N ARG A 128 -11.54 -9.79 -16.81
CA ARG A 128 -11.99 -10.32 -15.54
C ARG A 128 -10.93 -10.03 -14.49
N GLY A 129 -11.35 -9.50 -13.34
CA GLY A 129 -10.46 -8.93 -12.34
C GLY A 129 -11.00 -9.07 -10.91
N ASP A 130 -10.21 -8.58 -9.96
CA ASP A 130 -10.66 -8.35 -8.59
C ASP A 130 -10.85 -6.87 -8.24
N ALA A 131 -10.40 -5.96 -9.12
CA ALA A 131 -10.62 -4.52 -9.04
C ALA A 131 -10.51 -3.86 -10.43
N LEU A 132 -11.04 -2.65 -10.54
CA LEU A 132 -10.78 -1.74 -11.65
C LEU A 132 -9.89 -0.61 -11.14
N SER A 133 -8.72 -0.43 -11.76
CA SER A 133 -7.73 0.59 -11.40
C SER A 133 -7.86 1.80 -12.31
N PHE A 134 -7.73 2.99 -11.72
CA PHE A 134 -7.75 4.27 -12.40
C PHE A 134 -6.48 5.06 -12.07
N LEU A 135 -5.89 5.68 -13.08
CA LEU A 135 -4.88 6.72 -12.91
C LEU A 135 -5.56 8.08 -13.03
N VAL A 136 -5.57 8.84 -11.93
CA VAL A 136 -6.39 10.04 -11.79
C VAL A 136 -5.68 11.16 -11.07
N ALA A 137 -6.22 12.36 -11.22
CA ALA A 137 -6.08 13.44 -10.27
C ALA A 137 -7.30 14.35 -10.34
N ALA A 138 -7.60 15.04 -9.24
CA ALA A 138 -8.59 16.11 -9.25
C ALA A 138 -7.91 17.48 -9.38
N THR A 139 -8.66 18.46 -9.86
CA THR A 139 -8.27 19.87 -9.87
C THR A 139 -9.24 20.68 -9.02
N GLY A 140 -8.74 21.70 -8.31
CA GLY A 140 -9.54 22.61 -7.50
C GLY A 140 -9.73 22.15 -6.05
N ARG A 141 -10.10 20.88 -5.84
CA ARG A 141 -10.14 20.18 -4.55
C ARG A 141 -10.21 18.66 -4.76
N GLU A 142 -10.17 17.88 -3.68
CA GLU A 142 -10.55 16.47 -3.76
C GLU A 142 -11.95 16.33 -4.36
N THR A 143 -12.08 15.45 -5.35
CA THR A 143 -13.33 15.21 -6.07
C THR A 143 -13.77 13.78 -5.91
N ARG A 144 -15.04 13.61 -5.50
CA ARG A 144 -15.71 12.32 -5.39
C ARG A 144 -16.90 12.26 -6.33
N GLY A 145 -17.09 11.12 -6.98
CA GLY A 145 -18.32 10.86 -7.72
C GLY A 145 -18.58 9.38 -7.96
N ASP A 146 -19.83 9.08 -8.31
CA ASP A 146 -20.31 7.71 -8.51
C ASP A 146 -20.30 7.33 -9.99
N GLY A 147 -19.76 6.16 -10.29
CA GLY A 147 -19.76 5.55 -11.61
C GLY A 147 -20.43 4.18 -11.60
N THR A 148 -20.42 3.51 -12.75
CA THR A 148 -21.01 2.16 -12.91
C THR A 148 -20.10 1.25 -13.71
N VAL A 149 -19.83 0.06 -13.20
CA VAL A 149 -19.18 -1.03 -13.97
C VAL A 149 -20.27 -1.87 -14.61
N HIS A 150 -20.11 -2.16 -15.91
CA HIS A 150 -21.04 -2.99 -16.69
C HIS A 150 -20.39 -4.31 -17.06
N TYR A 151 -21.15 -5.40 -16.93
CA TYR A 151 -20.67 -6.76 -17.14
C TYR A 151 -21.28 -7.39 -18.40
N ALA A 152 -20.59 -8.38 -18.96
CA ALA A 152 -21.01 -9.09 -20.17
C ALA A 152 -22.34 -9.84 -20.01
N ASP A 153 -22.73 -10.18 -18.77
CA ASP A 153 -24.01 -10.83 -18.45
C ASP A 153 -25.19 -9.84 -18.32
N GLY A 154 -24.97 -8.56 -18.67
CA GLY A 154 -25.97 -7.49 -18.58
C GLY A 154 -26.15 -6.90 -17.17
N THR A 155 -25.50 -7.45 -16.16
CA THR A 155 -25.54 -6.89 -14.80
C THR A 155 -24.63 -5.66 -14.68
N ARG A 156 -24.82 -4.91 -13.58
CA ARG A 156 -24.02 -3.72 -13.27
C ARG A 156 -23.73 -3.59 -11.77
N SER A 157 -22.64 -2.92 -11.42
CA SER A 157 -22.33 -2.54 -10.04
C SER A 157 -21.93 -1.07 -9.97
N ALA A 158 -22.50 -0.34 -9.01
CA ALA A 158 -22.07 1.02 -8.70
C ALA A 158 -20.68 1.01 -8.04
N TYR A 159 -19.95 2.10 -8.22
CA TYR A 159 -18.73 2.38 -7.47
C TYR A 159 -18.60 3.86 -7.19
N THR A 160 -17.85 4.21 -6.15
CA THR A 160 -17.45 5.59 -5.87
C THR A 160 -15.96 5.75 -6.09
N LEU A 161 -15.56 6.80 -6.80
CA LEU A 161 -14.16 7.16 -7.03
C LEU A 161 -13.91 8.53 -6.39
N ALA A 162 -12.90 8.60 -5.52
CA ALA A 162 -12.51 9.82 -4.82
C ALA A 162 -11.04 10.14 -5.15
N ALA A 163 -10.82 11.09 -6.06
CA ALA A 163 -9.51 11.50 -6.52
C ALA A 163 -9.01 12.70 -5.70
N PRO A 164 -7.83 12.62 -5.07
CA PRO A 164 -7.24 13.77 -4.41
C PRO A 164 -6.83 14.85 -5.41
N ASP A 165 -6.77 16.10 -4.93
CA ASP A 165 -6.29 17.23 -5.71
C ASP A 165 -4.81 17.07 -6.08
N TRP A 166 -4.46 17.40 -7.32
CA TRP A 166 -3.12 17.21 -7.85
C TRP A 166 -2.04 18.07 -7.15
N ARG A 167 -2.40 19.23 -6.58
CA ARG A 167 -1.46 20.17 -5.95
C ARG A 167 -1.42 20.07 -4.44
N THR A 168 -2.53 19.71 -3.82
CA THR A 168 -2.71 19.73 -2.35
C THR A 168 -3.01 18.36 -1.75
N GLY A 169 -3.30 17.37 -2.58
CA GLY A 169 -3.57 16.01 -2.14
C GLY A 169 -2.38 15.38 -1.40
N PRO A 170 -2.61 14.30 -0.63
CA PRO A 170 -1.60 13.69 0.20
C PRO A 170 -0.47 13.10 -0.65
N LEU A 171 0.76 13.25 -0.14
CA LEU A 171 1.94 12.62 -0.72
C LEU A 171 2.04 11.13 -0.36
N ALA A 172 1.34 10.70 0.70
CA ALA A 172 1.37 9.34 1.23
C ALA A 172 0.79 8.27 0.28
N THR A 173 -0.17 8.66 -0.57
CA THR A 173 -0.92 7.72 -1.44
C THR A 173 -0.68 7.96 -2.93
N LYS A 174 0.24 8.87 -3.29
CA LYS A 174 0.52 9.20 -4.68
C LYS A 174 1.13 8.00 -5.43
N ALA A 175 0.82 7.92 -6.72
CA ALA A 175 1.56 7.07 -7.65
C ALA A 175 2.88 7.75 -8.09
N VAL A 176 2.84 9.07 -8.32
CA VAL A 176 4.04 9.87 -8.64
C VAL A 176 3.86 11.31 -8.15
N ALA A 177 4.95 11.94 -7.69
CA ALA A 177 5.03 13.39 -7.55
C ALA A 177 6.06 13.93 -8.54
N LEU A 178 5.69 15.01 -9.22
CA LEU A 178 6.55 15.78 -10.10
C LEU A 178 6.99 17.04 -9.36
N PRO A 179 8.25 17.48 -9.51
CA PRO A 179 8.78 18.64 -8.79
C PRO A 179 8.18 19.98 -9.24
N HIS A 180 7.65 20.06 -10.46
CA HIS A 180 7.12 21.31 -11.01
C HIS A 180 5.74 21.18 -11.65
N ILE A 181 5.10 22.34 -11.80
CA ILE A 181 3.99 22.59 -12.73
C ILE A 181 4.42 23.62 -13.78
N ASN A 182 3.78 23.60 -14.94
CA ASN A 182 3.90 24.66 -15.92
C ASN A 182 2.72 25.63 -15.77
N SER A 183 2.97 26.93 -15.64
CA SER A 183 1.96 28.01 -15.69
C SER A 183 2.14 28.86 -16.95
N PRO A 184 1.20 29.74 -17.31
CA PRO A 184 1.33 30.61 -18.49
C PRO A 184 2.58 31.49 -18.48
N GLU A 185 3.12 31.79 -17.30
CA GLU A 185 4.33 32.60 -17.08
C GLU A 185 5.62 31.76 -17.10
N GLY A 186 5.52 30.42 -17.05
CA GLY A 186 6.67 29.52 -17.02
C GLY A 186 6.54 28.42 -15.96
N GLN A 187 7.63 27.69 -15.75
CA GLN A 187 7.66 26.60 -14.78
C GLN A 187 7.70 27.14 -13.33
N ARG A 188 6.94 26.50 -12.44
CA ARG A 188 6.89 26.80 -11.01
C ARG A 188 7.29 25.58 -10.18
N ALA A 189 8.09 25.81 -9.14
CA ALA A 189 8.50 24.80 -8.16
C ALA A 189 7.35 24.45 -7.20
N GLU A 190 6.32 23.83 -7.75
CA GLU A 190 5.16 23.32 -7.04
C GLU A 190 4.95 21.86 -7.40
N GLN A 191 4.75 21.00 -6.40
CA GLN A 191 4.59 19.58 -6.68
C GLN A 191 3.23 19.27 -7.30
N ALA A 192 3.23 18.52 -8.40
CA ALA A 192 2.05 17.90 -8.98
C ALA A 192 2.00 16.39 -8.66
N ARG A 193 0.81 15.86 -8.39
CA ARG A 193 0.61 14.46 -7.97
C ARG A 193 -0.41 13.78 -8.88
N LEU A 194 -0.13 12.52 -9.19
CA LEU A 194 -1.09 11.59 -9.79
C LEU A 194 -1.29 10.40 -8.86
N TYR A 195 -2.50 9.83 -8.89
CA TYR A 195 -2.94 8.79 -7.98
C TYR A 195 -3.40 7.55 -8.75
N ALA A 196 -3.01 6.37 -8.26
CA ALA A 196 -3.57 5.10 -8.69
C ALA A 196 -4.61 4.67 -7.66
N LEU A 197 -5.88 4.65 -8.06
CA LEU A 197 -7.00 4.30 -7.20
C LEU A 197 -7.72 3.08 -7.75
N THR A 198 -8.29 2.26 -6.88
CA THR A 198 -8.97 1.05 -7.30
C THR A 198 -10.36 0.95 -6.70
N VAL A 199 -11.31 0.50 -7.52
CA VAL A 199 -12.71 0.31 -7.12
C VAL A 199 -13.06 -1.19 -7.22
N PRO A 200 -13.95 -1.69 -6.34
CA PRO A 200 -14.34 -3.09 -6.35
C PRO A 200 -15.08 -3.45 -7.65
N VAL A 201 -14.94 -4.70 -8.08
CA VAL A 201 -15.70 -5.27 -9.20
C VAL A 201 -16.29 -6.61 -8.77
N ALA A 202 -17.37 -7.02 -9.41
CA ALA A 202 -18.00 -8.31 -9.17
C ALA A 202 -17.05 -9.43 -9.59
N ARG A 203 -16.54 -10.18 -8.62
CA ARG A 203 -15.65 -11.32 -8.86
C ARG A 203 -16.34 -12.32 -9.78
N GLY A 204 -15.56 -12.87 -10.70
CA GLY A 204 -16.05 -13.90 -11.60
C GLY A 204 -16.68 -13.38 -12.89
N ARG A 205 -17.05 -12.10 -12.93
CA ARG A 205 -17.73 -11.49 -14.09
C ARG A 205 -16.73 -10.83 -15.02
N THR A 206 -17.06 -10.85 -16.31
CA THR A 206 -16.31 -10.15 -17.35
C THR A 206 -16.84 -8.73 -17.46
N ILE A 207 -15.99 -7.75 -17.21
CA ILE A 207 -16.27 -6.33 -17.40
C ILE A 207 -16.27 -6.05 -18.91
N VAL A 208 -17.18 -5.20 -19.39
CA VAL A 208 -17.27 -4.77 -20.80
C VAL A 208 -17.18 -3.26 -20.99
N SER A 209 -17.60 -2.49 -19.99
CA SER A 209 -17.46 -1.04 -19.97
C SER A 209 -17.58 -0.48 -18.56
N VAL A 210 -17.21 0.78 -18.43
CA VAL A 210 -17.39 1.58 -17.22
C VAL A 210 -17.98 2.94 -17.58
N THR A 211 -19.00 3.37 -16.86
CA THR A 211 -19.48 4.75 -16.87
C THR A 211 -18.71 5.54 -15.83
N LEU A 212 -17.98 6.56 -16.26
CA LEU A 212 -17.22 7.44 -15.38
C LEU A 212 -18.16 8.27 -14.48
N PRO A 213 -17.67 8.81 -13.36
CA PRO A 213 -18.43 9.76 -12.56
C PRO A 213 -18.93 10.95 -13.38
N LYS A 214 -20.08 11.51 -12.98
CA LYS A 214 -20.54 12.80 -13.50
C LYS A 214 -19.65 13.93 -12.97
N ASP A 215 -19.58 15.01 -13.74
CA ASP A 215 -18.87 16.22 -13.34
C ASP A 215 -19.53 16.78 -12.06
N PRO A 216 -18.77 17.00 -10.97
CA PRO A 216 -19.30 17.61 -9.75
C PRO A 216 -19.62 19.10 -9.92
N GLY A 217 -19.32 19.71 -11.07
CA GLY A 217 -19.58 21.10 -11.43
C GLY A 217 -18.33 21.99 -11.39
N ARG A 218 -18.47 23.26 -11.78
CA ARG A 218 -17.41 24.24 -12.11
C ARG A 218 -16.28 24.49 -11.10
N SER A 219 -16.33 23.91 -9.90
CA SER A 219 -15.38 24.18 -8.82
C SER A 219 -14.33 23.08 -8.64
N ALA A 220 -14.51 21.93 -9.28
CA ALA A 220 -13.53 20.86 -9.27
C ALA A 220 -13.78 19.89 -10.43
N ASP A 221 -12.74 19.29 -10.97
CA ASP A 221 -12.87 18.23 -11.99
C ASP A 221 -12.22 16.94 -11.49
N LEU A 222 -12.64 15.81 -12.06
CA LEU A 222 -11.96 14.52 -11.91
C LEU A 222 -11.38 14.13 -13.27
N HIS A 223 -10.06 14.05 -13.36
CA HIS A 223 -9.37 13.70 -14.59
C HIS A 223 -8.97 12.22 -14.59
N VAL A 224 -9.26 11.52 -15.68
CA VAL A 224 -8.89 10.11 -15.87
C VAL A 224 -7.87 10.00 -17.01
N PHE A 225 -6.65 9.60 -16.67
CA PHE A 225 -5.55 9.43 -17.62
C PHE A 225 -5.47 8.00 -18.17
N ALA A 226 -5.80 7.02 -17.34
CA ALA A 226 -5.78 5.61 -17.70
C ALA A 226 -6.72 4.81 -16.80
N LEU A 227 -7.19 3.68 -17.30
CA LEU A 227 -7.85 2.66 -16.49
C LEU A 227 -7.55 1.26 -16.99
N ALA A 228 -7.53 0.30 -16.07
CA ALA A 228 -7.26 -1.10 -16.40
C ALA A 228 -7.92 -2.03 -15.38
N VAL A 229 -8.40 -3.18 -15.86
CA VAL A 229 -8.83 -4.28 -14.97
C VAL A 229 -7.59 -4.86 -14.29
N ARG A 230 -7.58 -4.89 -12.95
CA ARG A 230 -6.54 -5.59 -12.22
C ARG A 230 -6.78 -7.09 -12.32
N SER A 231 -5.90 -7.76 -13.06
CA SER A 231 -5.98 -9.21 -13.25
C SER A 231 -5.81 -9.92 -11.90
N PRO A 232 -6.61 -10.95 -11.60
CA PRO A 232 -6.41 -11.71 -10.38
C PRO A 232 -5.06 -12.42 -10.47
N ALA A 233 -4.36 -12.56 -9.35
CA ALA A 233 -3.13 -13.35 -9.29
C ALA A 233 -3.41 -14.86 -9.23
N SER A 234 -4.40 -15.35 -10.00
CA SER A 234 -4.80 -16.75 -10.02
C SER A 234 -3.61 -17.66 -10.37
N GLY A 235 -3.52 -18.80 -9.67
CA GLY A 235 -2.39 -19.71 -9.83
C GLY A 235 -1.08 -19.23 -9.20
N TRP A 236 -1.12 -18.23 -8.34
CA TRP A 236 -0.02 -17.77 -7.48
C TRP A 236 -0.46 -17.66 -6.03
N THR A 237 0.46 -17.93 -5.11
CA THR A 237 0.34 -17.67 -3.67
C THR A 237 1.51 -16.80 -3.24
N GLY A 238 1.23 -15.70 -2.53
CA GLY A 238 2.28 -14.93 -1.89
C GLY A 238 2.94 -15.76 -0.79
N SER A 239 4.26 -15.98 -0.90
CA SER A 239 5.04 -16.77 0.06
C SER A 239 5.83 -15.88 1.03
N TRP A 240 6.21 -14.69 0.59
CA TRP A 240 6.84 -13.68 1.42
C TRP A 240 6.53 -12.28 0.88
N SER A 241 6.41 -11.29 1.76
CA SER A 241 6.35 -9.87 1.39
C SER A 241 6.79 -9.02 2.58
N ALA A 242 7.16 -7.77 2.29
CA ALA A 242 7.38 -6.73 3.28
C ALA A 242 6.87 -5.37 2.76
N GLY A 243 6.32 -4.56 3.65
CA GLY A 243 5.85 -3.21 3.32
C GLY A 243 7.01 -2.22 3.23
N THR A 244 6.96 -1.31 2.25
CA THR A 244 7.94 -0.21 2.16
C THR A 244 7.67 0.83 3.24
N SER A 245 8.62 1.02 4.14
CA SER A 245 8.54 1.95 5.27
C SER A 245 8.94 3.38 4.93
N GLY A 246 9.67 3.59 3.83
CA GLY A 246 10.03 4.91 3.33
C GLY A 246 11.16 4.86 2.34
N ARG A 247 11.59 6.03 1.85
CA ARG A 247 12.80 6.19 1.04
C ARG A 247 13.92 6.71 1.93
N GLN A 248 14.96 5.91 2.11
CA GLN A 248 16.05 6.21 3.05
C GLN A 248 17.38 6.43 2.31
N PRO A 249 18.32 7.20 2.88
CA PRO A 249 19.68 7.21 2.39
C PRO A 249 20.26 5.80 2.36
N VAL A 250 20.92 5.44 1.26
CA VAL A 250 21.72 4.22 1.15
C VAL A 250 23.06 4.58 0.52
N GLY A 251 24.12 3.88 0.89
CA GLY A 251 25.42 4.11 0.26
C GLY A 251 26.05 5.48 0.58
N PRO A 252 26.72 6.15 -0.39
CA PRO A 252 26.60 5.96 -1.85
C PRO A 252 27.09 4.58 -2.29
N TRP A 253 26.33 3.94 -3.16
CA TRP A 253 26.67 2.69 -3.82
C TRP A 253 26.81 2.92 -5.31
N THR A 254 27.87 2.38 -5.90
CA THR A 254 28.15 2.45 -7.32
C THR A 254 28.44 1.04 -7.79
N ASP A 255 27.66 0.57 -8.75
CA ASP A 255 27.86 -0.73 -9.40
C ASP A 255 28.04 -1.89 -8.41
N ARG A 256 26.97 -2.18 -7.66
CA ARG A 256 26.95 -3.20 -6.60
C ARG A 256 25.82 -4.19 -6.78
N THR A 257 25.96 -5.35 -6.13
CA THR A 257 24.93 -6.37 -6.04
C THR A 257 24.44 -6.51 -4.59
N LEU A 258 23.14 -6.35 -4.39
CA LEU A 258 22.46 -6.69 -3.14
C LEU A 258 22.12 -8.19 -3.17
N ARG A 259 22.19 -8.88 -2.04
CA ARG A 259 21.73 -10.26 -1.86
C ARG A 259 20.84 -10.32 -0.63
N LEU A 260 19.54 -10.29 -0.90
CA LEU A 260 18.49 -10.15 0.09
C LEU A 260 18.02 -11.53 0.54
N VAL A 261 18.12 -11.79 1.85
CA VAL A 261 17.62 -13.03 2.45
C VAL A 261 16.15 -12.84 2.80
N VAL A 262 15.29 -13.74 2.34
CA VAL A 262 13.85 -13.74 2.66
C VAL A 262 13.41 -15.14 3.11
N HIS A 263 12.48 -15.22 4.06
CA HIS A 263 11.99 -16.49 4.60
C HIS A 263 10.63 -16.84 4.01
N THR A 264 10.55 -17.97 3.32
CA THR A 264 9.35 -18.38 2.57
C THR A 264 8.34 -19.10 3.46
N SER A 265 7.07 -18.68 3.41
CA SER A 265 5.98 -19.34 4.14
C SER A 265 5.35 -20.49 3.34
N ALA A 266 5.22 -20.33 2.03
CA ALA A 266 4.60 -21.28 1.12
C ALA A 266 5.61 -21.82 0.08
N SER A 267 5.47 -23.09 -0.25
CA SER A 267 6.23 -23.76 -1.30
C SER A 267 5.53 -23.69 -2.66
N GLY A 268 6.27 -23.86 -3.74
CA GLY A 268 5.69 -24.09 -5.07
C GLY A 268 6.74 -24.38 -6.13
N PRO A 269 6.33 -24.86 -7.32
CA PRO A 269 7.24 -25.34 -8.37
C PRO A 269 7.87 -24.22 -9.21
N ARG A 270 7.37 -23.00 -9.07
CA ARG A 270 7.83 -21.81 -9.80
C ARG A 270 7.78 -20.59 -8.91
N VAL A 271 8.60 -19.61 -9.22
CA VAL A 271 8.76 -18.37 -8.45
C VAL A 271 8.64 -17.15 -9.35
N ARG A 272 8.17 -16.05 -8.78
CA ARG A 272 8.41 -14.70 -9.31
C ARG A 272 8.66 -13.74 -8.15
N VAL A 273 9.43 -12.68 -8.41
CA VAL A 273 9.72 -11.65 -7.40
C VAL A 273 9.06 -10.34 -7.80
N ARG A 274 8.67 -9.54 -6.80
CA ARG A 274 8.14 -8.19 -6.98
C ARG A 274 9.12 -7.17 -6.42
N LEU A 275 9.53 -6.25 -7.31
CA LEU A 275 10.35 -5.09 -7.00
C LEU A 275 9.47 -3.84 -7.06
N ALA A 276 9.67 -2.89 -6.15
CA ALA A 276 8.90 -1.65 -6.10
C ALA A 276 9.81 -0.44 -5.89
N ASN A 277 9.60 0.60 -6.69
CA ASN A 277 10.27 1.89 -6.59
C ASN A 277 9.36 2.93 -5.91
N THR A 278 8.63 2.50 -4.89
CA THR A 278 7.64 3.27 -4.13
C THR A 278 8.25 4.55 -3.55
N PHE A 279 7.53 5.67 -3.56
CA PHE A 279 7.99 6.97 -3.03
C PHE A 279 9.20 7.61 -3.73
N ALA A 280 9.84 6.92 -4.69
CA ALA A 280 10.93 7.50 -5.45
C ALA A 280 10.42 8.49 -6.50
N SER A 281 11.18 9.56 -6.70
CA SER A 281 10.94 10.58 -7.73
C SER A 281 11.67 10.29 -9.05
N THR A 282 12.57 9.31 -9.07
CA THR A 282 13.35 8.93 -10.26
C THR A 282 13.32 7.42 -10.48
N PRO A 283 13.45 6.97 -11.73
CA PRO A 283 13.53 5.54 -12.03
C PRO A 283 14.81 4.90 -11.50
N ILE A 284 14.70 3.63 -11.12
CA ILE A 284 15.84 2.79 -10.71
C ILE A 284 16.11 1.69 -11.73
N ALA A 285 17.37 1.43 -12.02
CA ALA A 285 17.80 0.34 -12.91
C ALA A 285 18.23 -0.88 -12.08
N VAL A 286 17.77 -2.05 -12.49
CA VAL A 286 18.24 -3.36 -12.04
C VAL A 286 18.84 -4.06 -13.26
N GLY A 287 20.17 -4.23 -13.28
CA GLY A 287 20.89 -4.76 -14.43
C GLY A 287 20.65 -6.26 -14.63
N HIS A 288 20.80 -7.00 -13.53
CA HIS A 288 20.52 -8.44 -13.45
C HIS A 288 19.86 -8.77 -12.10
N ALA A 289 19.10 -9.86 -12.06
CA ALA A 289 18.60 -10.42 -10.82
C ALA A 289 18.68 -11.95 -10.84
N SER A 290 18.80 -12.55 -9.65
CA SER A 290 18.80 -14.01 -9.49
C SER A 290 18.10 -14.45 -8.21
N VAL A 291 17.75 -15.73 -8.15
CA VAL A 291 17.21 -16.39 -6.97
C VAL A 291 17.95 -17.71 -6.69
N ALA A 292 18.17 -18.03 -5.42
CA ALA A 292 18.71 -19.31 -4.98
C ALA A 292 18.16 -19.68 -3.60
N VAL A 293 18.23 -20.97 -3.22
CA VAL A 293 18.05 -21.39 -1.83
C VAL A 293 19.33 -21.06 -1.05
N GLN A 294 19.21 -20.49 0.14
CA GLN A 294 20.35 -20.19 0.99
C GLN A 294 20.94 -21.49 1.57
N ALA A 295 22.28 -21.63 1.52
CA ALA A 295 22.99 -22.64 2.30
C ALA A 295 23.37 -22.08 3.68
N SER A 296 24.22 -21.05 3.68
CA SER A 296 24.68 -20.39 4.90
C SER A 296 25.21 -19.00 4.57
N GLY A 297 24.89 -18.00 5.40
CA GLY A 297 25.35 -16.64 5.17
C GLY A 297 24.92 -16.12 3.78
N ALA A 298 25.85 -15.52 3.04
CA ALA A 298 25.61 -15.12 1.65
C ALA A 298 25.73 -16.27 0.63
N GLY A 299 26.06 -17.49 1.06
CA GLY A 299 26.27 -18.66 0.18
C GLY A 299 24.97 -19.36 -0.22
N ALA A 300 24.86 -19.72 -1.50
CA ALA A 300 23.73 -20.45 -2.07
C ALA A 300 23.96 -21.97 -2.05
N ALA A 301 22.91 -22.74 -1.79
CA ALA A 301 22.93 -24.21 -1.83
C ALA A 301 23.24 -24.71 -3.24
N ASP A 302 22.58 -24.14 -4.24
CA ASP A 302 22.75 -24.43 -5.66
C ASP A 302 23.18 -23.17 -6.44
N PRO A 303 23.68 -23.32 -7.67
CA PRO A 303 23.93 -22.18 -8.54
C PRO A 303 22.70 -21.25 -8.67
N PRO A 304 22.85 -19.93 -8.42
CA PRO A 304 21.73 -18.99 -8.55
C PRO A 304 21.09 -19.02 -9.95
N ARG A 305 19.76 -19.01 -9.98
CA ARG A 305 18.98 -19.01 -11.22
C ARG A 305 18.62 -17.58 -11.60
N LYS A 306 18.91 -17.20 -12.84
CA LYS A 306 18.65 -15.87 -13.37
C LYS A 306 17.16 -15.60 -13.46
N LEU A 307 16.75 -14.39 -13.09
CA LEU A 307 15.41 -13.87 -13.27
C LEU A 307 15.38 -13.01 -14.54
N ALA A 308 14.24 -12.98 -15.21
CA ALA A 308 13.99 -12.11 -16.35
C ALA A 308 12.82 -11.16 -16.06
N PHE A 309 12.72 -10.07 -16.81
CA PHE A 309 11.65 -9.08 -16.73
C PHE A 309 11.18 -8.74 -18.16
N GLY A 310 10.06 -9.31 -18.58
CA GLY A 310 9.59 -9.18 -19.97
C GLY A 310 10.58 -9.76 -20.98
N GLY A 311 11.19 -10.91 -20.64
CA GLY A 311 12.19 -11.61 -21.44
C GLY A 311 13.61 -11.05 -21.36
N LYS A 312 13.83 -9.98 -20.60
CA LYS A 312 15.14 -9.31 -20.48
C LYS A 312 15.83 -9.64 -19.16
N PRO A 313 17.17 -9.66 -19.10
CA PRO A 313 17.92 -9.97 -17.87
C PRO A 313 17.72 -8.96 -16.73
N GLY A 314 17.29 -7.74 -17.05
CA GLY A 314 17.09 -6.65 -16.10
C GLY A 314 15.91 -5.76 -16.48
N THR A 315 15.67 -4.75 -15.65
CA THR A 315 14.55 -3.81 -15.82
C THR A 315 14.89 -2.41 -15.33
N ARG A 316 14.14 -1.42 -15.83
CA ARG A 316 14.15 -0.05 -15.31
C ARG A 316 12.76 0.27 -14.78
N ILE A 317 12.66 0.45 -13.46
CA ILE A 317 11.42 0.65 -12.73
C ILE A 317 11.16 2.17 -12.63
N PRO A 318 10.09 2.71 -13.24
CA PRO A 318 9.74 4.13 -13.12
C PRO A 318 9.54 4.59 -11.67
N ALA A 319 9.53 5.90 -11.45
CA ALA A 319 9.15 6.51 -10.18
C ALA A 319 7.77 5.98 -9.72
N GLY A 320 7.70 5.50 -8.48
CA GLY A 320 6.48 4.97 -7.85
C GLY A 320 5.94 3.64 -8.38
N ALA A 321 6.50 3.13 -9.48
CA ALA A 321 6.02 1.91 -10.13
C ALA A 321 6.63 0.62 -9.54
N GLN A 322 6.09 -0.51 -9.98
CA GLN A 322 6.53 -1.86 -9.64
C GLN A 322 7.09 -2.60 -10.87
N ALA A 323 7.81 -3.68 -10.63
CA ALA A 323 8.17 -4.67 -11.63
C ALA A 323 8.04 -6.07 -11.04
N PHE A 324 7.42 -6.97 -11.79
CA PHE A 324 7.43 -8.40 -11.50
C PHE A 324 8.43 -9.07 -12.43
N SER A 325 9.21 -10.01 -11.91
CA SER A 325 9.95 -10.91 -12.79
C SER A 325 8.98 -11.79 -13.57
N ASP A 326 9.45 -12.29 -14.70
CA ASP A 326 8.80 -13.38 -15.41
C ASP A 326 8.74 -14.62 -14.48
N PRO A 327 7.73 -15.49 -14.64
CA PRO A 327 7.70 -16.78 -13.96
C PRO A 327 8.95 -17.59 -14.27
N LEU A 328 9.60 -18.13 -13.24
CA LEU A 328 10.76 -19.00 -13.35
C LEU A 328 10.43 -20.37 -12.74
N ASP A 329 10.67 -21.44 -13.49
CA ASP A 329 10.61 -22.81 -12.97
C ASP A 329 11.77 -23.02 -11.98
N PHE A 330 11.41 -23.06 -10.71
CA PHE A 330 12.29 -23.07 -9.56
C PHE A 330 11.48 -23.57 -8.36
N SER A 331 11.83 -24.75 -7.85
CA SER A 331 11.16 -25.33 -6.69
C SER A 331 11.52 -24.52 -5.45
N VAL A 332 10.56 -23.74 -4.95
CA VAL A 332 10.68 -23.01 -3.69
C VAL A 332 10.25 -23.93 -2.55
N PRO A 333 11.13 -24.27 -1.60
CA PRO A 333 10.74 -24.96 -0.39
C PRO A 333 9.92 -24.01 0.50
N ALA A 334 9.03 -24.55 1.33
CA ALA A 334 8.43 -23.79 2.43
C ALA A 334 9.39 -23.80 3.63
N ASP A 335 9.29 -22.80 4.51
CA ASP A 335 10.17 -22.64 5.68
C ASP A 335 11.64 -22.43 5.35
N ALA A 336 11.94 -21.99 4.14
CA ALA A 336 13.31 -21.87 3.67
C ALA A 336 13.70 -20.43 3.42
N ASN A 337 14.98 -20.14 3.64
CA ASN A 337 15.56 -18.88 3.24
C ASN A 337 15.91 -18.91 1.75
N LEU A 338 15.45 -17.92 1.01
CA LEU A 338 15.90 -17.64 -0.35
C LEU A 338 16.88 -16.47 -0.35
N LEU A 339 17.82 -16.52 -1.28
CA LEU A 339 18.71 -15.43 -1.66
C LEU A 339 18.17 -14.80 -2.94
N VAL A 340 17.65 -13.58 -2.86
CA VAL A 340 17.28 -12.78 -4.04
C VAL A 340 18.37 -11.74 -4.27
N SER A 341 19.12 -11.88 -5.36
CA SER A 341 20.23 -10.97 -5.68
C SER A 341 19.81 -9.94 -6.73
N LEU A 342 20.16 -8.67 -6.53
CA LEU A 342 19.81 -7.54 -7.40
C LEU A 342 21.07 -6.73 -7.72
N HIS A 343 21.46 -6.67 -9.00
CA HIS A 343 22.56 -5.81 -9.47
C HIS A 343 22.05 -4.40 -9.75
N LEU A 344 22.67 -3.41 -9.11
CA LEU A 344 22.42 -1.98 -9.28
C LEU A 344 23.62 -1.36 -10.03
N PRO A 345 23.54 -1.20 -11.36
CA PRO A 345 24.68 -0.79 -12.20
C PRO A 345 25.06 0.69 -12.04
N GLY A 346 24.13 1.51 -11.58
CA GLY A 346 24.32 2.96 -11.45
C GLY A 346 24.73 3.38 -10.03
N ARG A 347 25.00 4.68 -9.88
CA ARG A 347 25.13 5.30 -8.56
C ARG A 347 23.77 5.40 -7.88
N VAL A 348 23.68 4.94 -6.64
CA VAL A 348 22.48 4.92 -5.80
C VAL A 348 22.80 5.53 -4.44
N THR A 349 22.05 6.57 -4.06
CA THR A 349 22.22 7.31 -2.81
C THR A 349 21.01 7.21 -1.87
N ALA A 350 19.86 6.78 -2.39
CA ALA A 350 18.66 6.55 -1.61
C ALA A 350 17.75 5.54 -2.31
N LEU A 351 17.16 4.62 -1.55
CA LEU A 351 16.22 3.63 -2.05
C LEU A 351 14.96 3.56 -1.19
N PRO A 352 13.83 3.17 -1.79
CA PRO A 352 12.71 2.63 -1.05
C PRO A 352 13.14 1.35 -0.32
N VAL A 353 12.89 1.29 0.98
CA VAL A 353 13.28 0.15 1.82
C VAL A 353 12.14 -0.28 2.73
N HIS A 354 12.17 -1.55 3.11
CA HIS A 354 11.68 -1.97 4.40
C HIS A 354 12.82 -1.84 5.43
N ALA A 355 12.65 -0.99 6.45
CA ALA A 355 13.75 -0.53 7.29
C ALA A 355 14.21 -1.49 8.39
N ARG A 356 13.39 -2.48 8.80
CA ARG A 356 13.74 -3.40 9.90
C ARG A 356 13.46 -4.84 9.53
N ALA A 357 14.37 -5.45 8.77
CA ALA A 357 14.17 -6.80 8.27
C ALA A 357 14.20 -7.90 9.36
N TYR A 358 14.88 -7.65 10.49
CA TYR A 358 15.23 -8.67 11.49
C TYR A 358 15.84 -9.93 10.84
N GLN A 359 16.56 -9.70 9.74
CA GLN A 359 17.17 -10.68 8.86
C GLN A 359 18.39 -10.01 8.23
N ARG A 360 19.56 -10.64 8.38
CA ARG A 360 20.78 -10.20 7.72
C ARG A 360 20.72 -10.56 6.24
N SER A 361 20.87 -9.53 5.43
CA SER A 361 21.12 -9.57 3.99
C SER A 361 22.54 -9.10 3.71
N TYR A 362 22.95 -9.10 2.45
CA TYR A 362 24.34 -8.83 2.09
C TYR A 362 24.47 -7.87 0.90
N VAL A 363 25.63 -7.25 0.78
CA VAL A 363 25.97 -6.35 -0.32
C VAL A 363 27.40 -6.63 -0.78
N SER A 364 27.60 -6.76 -2.10
CA SER A 364 28.92 -6.96 -2.70
C SER A 364 29.81 -5.73 -2.56
N GLY A 365 31.13 -5.79 -2.75
CA GLY A 365 32.02 -4.62 -2.64
C GLY A 365 31.62 -3.43 -3.53
N GLU A 366 32.07 -2.22 -3.19
CA GLU A 366 31.87 -1.02 -4.03
C GLU A 366 32.53 -1.22 -5.40
N GLY A 367 31.83 -0.86 -6.49
CA GLY A 367 32.34 -1.03 -7.86
C GLY A 367 32.60 -2.49 -8.27
N SER A 368 32.06 -3.45 -7.53
CA SER A 368 32.32 -4.87 -7.78
C SER A 368 31.54 -5.45 -8.95
N GLY A 369 30.54 -4.73 -9.46
CA GLY A 369 29.73 -5.15 -10.60
C GLY A 369 28.63 -6.15 -10.25
N ASP A 370 28.19 -6.86 -11.29
CA ASP A 370 27.21 -7.92 -11.18
C ASP A 370 27.79 -9.17 -10.53
N ARG A 371 27.27 -9.52 -9.35
CA ARG A 371 27.58 -10.72 -8.56
C ARG A 371 26.37 -11.62 -8.37
N THR A 372 25.30 -11.39 -9.13
CA THR A 372 24.03 -12.12 -8.97
C THR A 372 24.20 -13.62 -9.21
N GLY A 373 25.13 -14.03 -10.07
CA GLY A 373 25.46 -15.44 -10.35
C GLY A 373 26.37 -16.12 -9.32
N ASP A 374 26.97 -15.39 -8.37
CA ASP A 374 27.97 -15.96 -7.46
C ASP A 374 27.33 -16.95 -6.47
N ARG A 375 27.72 -18.22 -6.50
CA ARG A 375 27.25 -19.21 -5.52
C ARG A 375 27.81 -18.94 -4.12
N GLY A 376 29.10 -18.61 -4.03
CA GLY A 376 29.79 -18.34 -2.76
C GLY A 376 29.46 -16.97 -2.16
N GLY A 377 29.67 -16.83 -0.85
CA GLY A 377 29.43 -15.58 -0.12
C GLY A 377 30.59 -14.58 -0.14
N ALA A 378 31.80 -14.98 -0.54
CA ALA A 378 33.02 -14.20 -0.35
C ALA A 378 33.03 -12.82 -1.04
N ARG A 379 32.24 -12.63 -2.10
CA ARG A 379 32.13 -11.35 -2.81
C ARG A 379 31.17 -10.36 -2.15
N TYR A 380 30.40 -10.83 -1.17
CA TYR A 380 29.46 -10.06 -0.37
C TYR A 380 30.12 -9.61 0.93
N THR A 381 30.90 -8.53 0.84
CA THR A 381 31.78 -8.05 1.92
C THR A 381 31.06 -7.20 2.98
N GLY A 382 29.82 -6.80 2.74
CA GLY A 382 29.00 -6.04 3.69
C GLY A 382 27.67 -6.73 4.00
N THR A 383 27.07 -6.33 5.13
CA THR A 383 25.74 -6.78 5.55
C THR A 383 24.72 -5.65 5.50
N LEU A 384 23.45 -6.02 5.32
CA LEU A 384 22.28 -5.15 5.37
C LEU A 384 21.27 -5.71 6.36
N THR A 385 20.54 -4.82 7.03
CA THR A 385 19.40 -5.16 7.91
C THR A 385 18.08 -4.59 7.40
N THR A 386 18.06 -4.23 6.11
CA THR A 386 16.91 -3.71 5.38
C THR A 386 16.63 -4.58 4.16
N TRP A 387 15.43 -4.48 3.61
CA TRP A 387 15.11 -4.99 2.27
C TRP A 387 14.84 -3.83 1.30
N PRO A 388 15.86 -3.38 0.54
CA PRO A 388 15.67 -2.39 -0.51
C PRO A 388 14.97 -2.99 -1.73
N LEU A 389 14.00 -2.27 -2.28
CA LEU A 389 13.24 -2.59 -3.52
C LEU A 389 12.40 -3.88 -3.51
N LEU A 390 12.85 -4.96 -2.89
CA LEU A 390 12.17 -6.25 -2.86
C LEU A 390 10.97 -6.21 -1.91
N THR A 391 9.76 -6.43 -2.45
CA THR A 391 8.49 -6.32 -1.70
C THR A 391 7.60 -7.56 -1.81
N GLY A 392 8.02 -8.58 -2.56
CA GLY A 392 7.26 -9.82 -2.66
C GLY A 392 8.01 -10.96 -3.32
N VAL A 393 7.72 -12.17 -2.85
CA VAL A 393 8.05 -13.43 -3.51
C VAL A 393 6.78 -14.27 -3.58
N ASP A 394 6.37 -14.58 -4.80
CA ASP A 394 5.20 -15.42 -5.06
C ASP A 394 5.65 -16.79 -5.55
N VAL A 395 4.91 -17.82 -5.16
CA VAL A 395 5.09 -19.20 -5.62
C VAL A 395 3.89 -19.65 -6.44
N GLY A 396 4.12 -20.52 -7.43
CA GLY A 396 3.05 -21.06 -8.27
C GLY A 396 2.10 -21.97 -7.49
N GLY A 397 0.81 -21.83 -7.74
CA GLY A 397 -0.25 -22.62 -7.12
C GLY A 397 -0.62 -22.14 -5.70
N GLY A 398 -1.09 -23.07 -4.87
CA GLY A 398 -1.50 -22.82 -3.48
C GLY A 398 -2.87 -22.16 -3.32
N PRO A 399 -3.41 -22.13 -2.09
CA PRO A 399 -4.78 -21.66 -1.82
C PRO A 399 -4.91 -20.13 -1.73
N GLY A 400 -3.80 -19.39 -1.76
CA GLY A 400 -3.75 -17.95 -1.51
C GLY A 400 -2.98 -17.61 -0.24
N SER A 401 -3.16 -16.38 0.25
CA SER A 401 -2.36 -15.84 1.35
C SER A 401 -3.18 -15.15 2.45
N VAL A 402 -2.57 -15.04 3.63
CA VAL A 402 -2.99 -14.21 4.76
C VAL A 402 -2.01 -13.06 4.88
N VAL A 403 -2.51 -11.82 4.98
CA VAL A 403 -1.69 -10.63 5.26
C VAL A 403 -1.79 -10.29 6.74
N ALA A 404 -0.64 -10.15 7.39
CA ALA A 404 -0.50 -9.58 8.72
C ALA A 404 -0.12 -8.10 8.60
N LEU A 405 -1.09 -7.19 8.77
CA LEU A 405 -0.87 -5.75 8.76
C LEU A 405 -0.64 -5.26 10.20
N GLY A 406 0.45 -4.55 10.44
CA GLY A 406 0.68 -4.01 11.77
C GLY A 406 1.92 -3.15 11.91
N ASP A 407 2.32 -2.96 13.16
CA ASP A 407 3.46 -2.16 13.57
C ASP A 407 4.72 -3.00 13.90
N SER A 408 5.60 -2.51 14.78
CA SER A 408 6.85 -3.16 15.18
C SER A 408 6.66 -4.55 15.79
N ILE A 409 5.52 -4.81 16.45
CA ILE A 409 5.23 -6.13 17.00
C ILE A 409 5.01 -7.16 15.88
N THR A 410 4.34 -6.75 14.81
CA THR A 410 4.14 -7.59 13.62
C THR A 410 5.38 -7.67 12.75
N ASP A 411 6.11 -6.55 12.65
CA ASP A 411 7.40 -6.46 11.97
C ASP A 411 8.41 -7.45 12.56
N GLY A 412 8.34 -7.66 13.87
CA GLY A 412 9.13 -8.65 14.61
C GLY A 412 10.21 -8.04 15.50
N ASP A 413 10.00 -6.81 16.00
CA ASP A 413 10.93 -6.21 16.95
C ASP A 413 11.13 -7.11 18.15
N LYS A 414 12.40 -7.19 18.60
CA LYS A 414 12.86 -8.10 19.66
C LYS A 414 12.76 -9.60 19.36
N SER A 415 12.39 -10.01 18.15
CA SER A 415 12.65 -11.37 17.70
C SER A 415 14.15 -11.60 17.49
N THR A 416 14.60 -12.83 17.70
CA THR A 416 15.99 -13.21 17.41
C THR A 416 16.29 -12.98 15.93
N VAL A 417 17.29 -12.13 15.64
CA VAL A 417 17.76 -11.84 14.27
C VAL A 417 18.15 -13.13 13.57
N ASP A 418 17.72 -13.30 12.31
CA ASP A 418 17.86 -14.52 11.49
C ASP A 418 17.12 -15.76 12.02
N GLY A 419 16.43 -15.66 13.16
CA GLY A 419 15.74 -16.78 13.78
C GLY A 419 14.40 -17.13 13.13
N ASN A 420 13.80 -16.22 12.35
CA ASN A 420 12.46 -16.36 11.77
C ASN A 420 11.41 -16.78 12.82
N ARG A 421 11.44 -16.07 13.96
CA ARG A 421 10.60 -16.27 15.15
C ARG A 421 9.55 -15.18 15.33
N ARG A 422 9.32 -14.36 14.30
CA ARG A 422 8.23 -13.37 14.27
C ARG A 422 6.91 -14.13 14.34
N TRP A 423 5.88 -13.56 14.94
CA TRP A 423 4.59 -14.25 15.05
C TRP A 423 4.00 -14.66 13.67
N PRO A 424 4.20 -13.90 12.56
CA PRO A 424 3.78 -14.35 11.24
C PRO A 424 4.56 -15.57 10.72
N ASP A 425 5.85 -15.71 11.06
CA ASP A 425 6.65 -16.89 10.70
C ASP A 425 6.17 -18.14 11.47
N VAL A 426 5.85 -17.98 12.76
CA VAL A 426 5.27 -19.06 13.56
C VAL A 426 3.90 -19.47 13.01
N LEU A 427 3.05 -18.49 12.65
CA LEU A 427 1.76 -18.77 12.01
C LEU A 427 1.93 -19.52 10.69
N ALA A 428 2.91 -19.16 9.85
CA ALA A 428 3.20 -19.87 8.61
C ALA A 428 3.53 -21.36 8.85
N ARG A 429 4.39 -21.64 9.84
CA ARG A 429 4.70 -23.02 10.25
C ARG A 429 3.46 -23.78 10.72
N ARG A 430 2.60 -23.14 11.52
CA ARG A 430 1.33 -23.76 12.00
C ARG A 430 0.39 -24.05 10.85
N LEU A 431 0.19 -23.12 9.91
CA LEU A 431 -0.67 -23.33 8.72
C LEU A 431 -0.14 -24.44 7.83
N ARG A 432 1.18 -24.60 7.71
CA ARG A 432 1.80 -25.69 6.95
C ARG A 432 1.68 -27.06 7.65
N GLY A 433 1.89 -27.08 8.97
CA GLY A 433 1.95 -28.30 9.80
C GLY A 433 0.59 -28.97 10.08
N GLN A 434 -0.46 -28.60 9.35
CA GLN A 434 -1.83 -29.05 9.58
C GLN A 434 -2.57 -29.33 8.26
N SER A 435 -3.80 -29.85 8.36
CA SER A 435 -4.69 -30.20 7.24
C SER A 435 -6.15 -29.75 7.41
N ALA A 436 -6.50 -29.10 8.52
CA ALA A 436 -7.84 -28.65 8.84
C ALA A 436 -8.29 -27.37 8.10
N VAL A 437 -7.35 -26.53 7.67
CA VAL A 437 -7.59 -25.32 6.88
C VAL A 437 -6.63 -25.25 5.69
N PRO A 438 -6.92 -24.44 4.64
CA PRO A 438 -5.97 -24.24 3.56
C PRO A 438 -4.61 -23.75 4.07
N ARG A 439 -3.54 -24.30 3.50
CA ARG A 439 -2.14 -23.93 3.82
C ARG A 439 -1.79 -22.61 3.13
N TYR A 440 -2.40 -21.52 3.61
CA TYR A 440 -2.13 -20.18 3.08
C TYR A 440 -0.67 -19.79 3.29
N GLY A 441 -0.12 -19.06 2.33
CA GLY A 441 1.09 -18.27 2.58
C GLY A 441 0.80 -17.14 3.57
N VAL A 442 1.81 -16.69 4.29
CA VAL A 442 1.71 -15.60 5.27
C VAL A 442 2.61 -14.45 4.83
N LEU A 443 2.01 -13.27 4.75
CA LEU A 443 2.61 -12.04 4.24
C LEU A 443 2.74 -11.04 5.38
N ASN A 444 3.98 -10.72 5.78
CA ASN A 444 4.25 -9.78 6.87
C ASN A 444 4.30 -8.34 6.36
N HIS A 445 3.29 -7.54 6.69
CA HIS A 445 3.24 -6.09 6.44
C HIS A 445 3.31 -5.29 7.74
N GLY A 446 4.08 -5.79 8.70
CA GLY A 446 4.57 -5.01 9.84
C GLY A 446 5.48 -3.88 9.38
N ILE A 447 5.31 -2.68 9.96
CA ILE A 447 6.26 -1.57 9.83
C ILE A 447 6.49 -1.00 11.22
N SER A 448 7.72 -1.04 11.70
CA SER A 448 8.04 -0.51 13.03
C SER A 448 7.61 0.94 13.22
N ALA A 449 6.98 1.24 14.36
CA ALA A 449 6.37 2.55 14.69
C ALA A 449 5.16 2.98 13.84
N ASN A 450 4.63 2.11 12.96
CA ASN A 450 3.44 2.42 12.17
C ASN A 450 2.20 2.63 13.03
N ARG A 451 1.25 3.37 12.45
CA ARG A 451 0.03 3.84 13.10
C ARG A 451 -1.16 3.59 12.20
N VAL A 452 -2.33 3.42 12.81
CA VAL A 452 -3.58 3.20 12.08
C VAL A 452 -3.93 4.41 11.23
N VAL A 453 -3.88 5.62 11.81
CA VAL A 453 -4.40 6.85 11.17
C VAL A 453 -3.34 7.89 10.83
N GLY A 454 -2.22 7.93 11.56
CA GLY A 454 -1.20 8.97 11.39
C GLY A 454 -0.02 8.53 10.54
N ASP A 455 0.37 9.34 9.55
CA ASP A 455 1.60 9.11 8.80
C ASP A 455 2.81 9.49 9.66
N ARG A 456 3.80 8.58 9.76
CA ARG A 456 5.12 8.90 10.30
C ARG A 456 6.03 9.41 9.19
N TYR A 457 6.08 8.66 8.09
CA TYR A 457 6.71 9.09 6.85
C TYR A 457 5.65 9.73 5.94
N PRO A 458 5.85 10.97 5.45
CA PRO A 458 4.83 11.70 4.67
C PRO A 458 4.62 11.14 3.24
N GLY A 459 5.36 10.10 2.86
CA GLY A 459 5.25 9.46 1.55
C GLY A 459 6.16 10.02 0.46
N ASP A 460 6.96 11.06 0.75
CA ASP A 460 7.86 11.69 -0.22
C ASP A 460 9.21 12.06 0.39
N GLY A 461 10.21 12.24 -0.48
CA GLY A 461 11.54 12.67 -0.07
C GLY A 461 12.38 11.58 0.59
N VAL A 462 13.67 11.85 0.75
CA VAL A 462 14.60 10.98 1.47
C VAL A 462 14.48 11.30 2.96
N SER A 463 14.27 10.29 3.80
CA SER A 463 14.08 10.47 5.24
C SER A 463 14.75 9.35 6.04
N THR A 464 15.11 9.64 7.28
CA THR A 464 15.50 8.64 8.29
C THR A 464 14.32 8.18 9.14
N GLU A 465 13.15 8.79 8.99
CA GLU A 465 11.92 8.33 9.63
C GLU A 465 11.49 6.98 9.04
N ILE A 466 11.27 6.01 9.93
CA ILE A 466 11.06 4.60 9.56
C ILE A 466 9.61 4.15 9.75
N GLY A 467 8.76 4.99 10.35
CA GLY A 467 7.41 4.62 10.75
C GLY A 467 6.41 4.41 9.62
N GLY A 468 6.78 4.66 8.36
CA GLY A 468 5.88 4.47 7.23
C GLY A 468 4.74 5.47 7.15
N VAL A 469 4.04 5.42 6.02
CA VAL A 469 2.69 5.97 5.90
C VAL A 469 1.74 5.10 6.72
N SER A 470 0.66 5.67 7.25
CA SER A 470 -0.34 4.97 8.06
C SER A 470 -0.92 3.72 7.38
N ALA A 471 -1.44 2.79 8.17
CA ALA A 471 -2.16 1.63 7.66
C ALA A 471 -3.33 2.02 6.75
N GLN A 472 -4.03 3.11 7.05
CA GLN A 472 -5.06 3.69 6.19
C GLN A 472 -4.55 4.00 4.78
N HIS A 473 -3.40 4.66 4.68
CA HIS A 473 -2.81 5.07 3.41
C HIS A 473 -2.14 3.92 2.64
N ARG A 474 -1.61 2.90 3.33
CA ARG A 474 -0.98 1.75 2.66
C ARG A 474 -1.88 0.55 2.41
N LEU A 475 -3.16 0.56 2.84
CA LEU A 475 -4.06 -0.59 2.72
C LEU A 475 -4.10 -1.16 1.29
N GLU A 476 -4.18 -0.30 0.26
CA GLU A 476 -4.23 -0.79 -1.13
C GLU A 476 -2.95 -1.53 -1.49
N ARG A 477 -1.79 -0.89 -1.31
CA ARG A 477 -0.48 -1.43 -1.65
C ARG A 477 -0.13 -2.67 -0.84
N ASP A 478 -0.30 -2.62 0.48
CA ASP A 478 0.22 -3.61 1.43
C ASP A 478 -0.78 -4.73 1.75
N VAL A 479 -2.06 -4.58 1.39
CA VAL A 479 -3.06 -5.64 1.60
C VAL A 479 -3.78 -5.98 0.30
N LEU A 480 -4.50 -5.03 -0.30
CA LEU A 480 -5.48 -5.32 -1.35
C LEU A 480 -4.84 -5.69 -2.69
N ALA A 481 -3.60 -5.27 -2.91
CA ALA A 481 -2.79 -5.60 -4.08
C ALA A 481 -1.85 -6.80 -3.86
N GLN A 482 -1.92 -7.46 -2.69
CA GLN A 482 -1.07 -8.62 -2.41
C GLN A 482 -1.58 -9.87 -3.11
N THR A 483 -0.64 -10.72 -3.52
CA THR A 483 -0.89 -11.90 -4.33
C THR A 483 -1.84 -12.87 -3.63
N SER A 484 -3.02 -13.05 -4.23
CA SER A 484 -4.05 -14.02 -3.82
C SER A 484 -4.44 -13.94 -2.35
N VAL A 485 -4.48 -12.73 -1.80
CA VAL A 485 -4.91 -12.49 -0.41
C VAL A 485 -6.35 -12.96 -0.20
N ARG A 486 -6.57 -13.68 0.90
CA ARG A 486 -7.87 -14.17 1.37
C ARG A 486 -8.27 -13.50 2.67
N THR A 487 -7.29 -13.26 3.53
CA THR A 487 -7.53 -12.79 4.90
C THR A 487 -6.56 -11.68 5.26
N LEU A 488 -7.08 -10.60 5.83
CA LEU A 488 -6.34 -9.56 6.54
C LEU A 488 -6.41 -9.86 8.04
N VAL A 489 -5.25 -9.94 8.70
CA VAL A 489 -5.11 -9.87 10.15
C VAL A 489 -4.50 -8.50 10.49
N VAL A 490 -5.20 -7.69 11.28
CA VAL A 490 -4.73 -6.37 11.72
C VAL A 490 -4.35 -6.37 13.19
N LEU A 491 -3.11 -5.98 13.51
CA LEU A 491 -2.60 -5.75 14.86
C LEU A 491 -1.86 -4.41 14.89
N GLU A 492 -2.53 -3.37 15.37
CA GLU A 492 -2.01 -2.01 15.35
C GLU A 492 -2.79 -1.12 16.34
N GLY A 493 -2.25 0.07 16.63
CA GLY A 493 -2.90 1.10 17.47
C GLY A 493 -2.10 1.48 18.70
N ILE A 494 -1.11 0.68 19.10
CA ILE A 494 -0.29 0.99 20.28
C ILE A 494 0.53 2.26 20.08
N ASN A 495 1.05 2.50 18.86
CA ASN A 495 1.81 3.71 18.55
C ASN A 495 0.92 4.94 18.42
N ASP A 496 -0.33 4.79 18.01
CA ASP A 496 -1.32 5.87 17.97
C ASP A 496 -1.56 6.40 19.39
N VAL A 497 -1.97 5.54 20.33
CA VAL A 497 -2.29 5.96 21.71
C VAL A 497 -1.07 6.47 22.47
N ARG A 498 0.10 5.85 22.27
CA ARG A 498 1.38 6.33 22.83
C ARG A 498 1.80 7.69 22.28
N SER A 499 1.26 8.08 21.12
CA SER A 499 1.50 9.38 20.49
C SER A 499 0.41 10.42 20.74
N GLY A 500 -0.59 10.11 21.57
CA GLY A 500 -1.66 11.05 21.91
C GLY A 500 -2.90 10.97 21.00
N THR A 501 -3.00 9.98 20.12
CA THR A 501 -4.21 9.77 19.31
C THR A 501 -5.29 9.08 20.16
N SER A 502 -6.51 9.63 20.16
CA SER A 502 -7.62 9.11 20.95
C SER A 502 -8.08 7.73 20.48
N ALA A 503 -8.70 6.97 21.38
CA ALA A 503 -9.34 5.71 21.05
C ALA A 503 -10.35 5.84 19.90
N ASP A 504 -11.21 6.87 19.91
CA ASP A 504 -12.20 7.13 18.85
C ASP A 504 -11.57 7.20 17.46
N ALA A 505 -10.47 7.93 17.30
CA ALA A 505 -9.79 8.08 16.02
C ALA A 505 -9.21 6.74 15.55
N VAL A 506 -8.60 5.96 16.46
CA VAL A 506 -8.08 4.63 16.15
C VAL A 506 -9.21 3.66 15.79
N ILE A 507 -10.31 3.67 16.54
CA ILE A 507 -11.50 2.84 16.29
C ILE A 507 -12.10 3.17 14.92
N ALA A 508 -12.25 4.45 14.58
CA ALA A 508 -12.72 4.88 13.26
C ALA A 508 -11.79 4.40 12.14
N GLY A 509 -10.47 4.49 12.36
CA GLY A 509 -9.46 3.94 11.46
C GLY A 509 -9.60 2.42 11.28
N LEU A 510 -9.73 1.65 12.35
CA LEU A 510 -9.89 0.19 12.27
C LEU A 510 -11.19 -0.22 11.55
N ARG A 511 -12.30 0.52 11.77
CA ARG A 511 -13.56 0.33 11.03
C ARG A 511 -13.37 0.57 9.53
N SER A 512 -12.74 1.68 9.16
CA SER A 512 -12.46 2.00 7.75
C SER A 512 -11.58 0.93 7.06
N LEU A 513 -10.54 0.43 7.75
CA LEU A 513 -9.73 -0.68 7.21
C LEU A 513 -10.58 -1.92 6.96
N ALA A 514 -11.42 -2.30 7.93
CA ALA A 514 -12.29 -3.47 7.82
C ALA A 514 -13.30 -3.32 6.69
N GLU A 515 -13.99 -2.19 6.58
CA GLU A 515 -14.98 -1.91 5.53
C GLU A 515 -14.35 -1.98 4.13
N ARG A 516 -13.19 -1.33 3.93
CA ARG A 516 -12.49 -1.32 2.64
C ARG A 516 -12.00 -2.73 2.26
N ALA A 517 -11.47 -3.50 3.20
CA ALA A 517 -11.03 -4.87 2.95
C ALA A 517 -12.22 -5.82 2.68
N ARG A 518 -13.31 -5.70 3.45
CA ARG A 518 -14.57 -6.45 3.23
C ARG A 518 -15.19 -6.14 1.87
N GLY A 519 -15.19 -4.87 1.45
CA GLY A 519 -15.66 -4.45 0.14
C GLY A 519 -14.87 -5.06 -1.03
N ARG A 520 -13.64 -5.51 -0.76
CA ARG A 520 -12.82 -6.29 -1.71
C ARG A 520 -12.95 -7.80 -1.54
N GLY A 521 -13.85 -8.26 -0.68
CA GLY A 521 -14.15 -9.67 -0.41
C GLY A 521 -13.04 -10.38 0.36
N LEU A 522 -12.28 -9.66 1.20
CA LEU A 522 -11.34 -10.26 2.14
C LEU A 522 -12.06 -10.61 3.44
N ARG A 523 -11.67 -11.72 4.05
CA ARG A 523 -11.91 -11.95 5.46
C ARG A 523 -11.04 -10.98 6.28
N VAL A 524 -11.59 -10.40 7.33
CA VAL A 524 -10.90 -9.42 8.18
C VAL A 524 -10.94 -9.92 9.61
N VAL A 525 -9.77 -10.03 10.21
CA VAL A 525 -9.52 -10.49 11.57
C VAL A 525 -8.78 -9.39 12.31
N ALA A 526 -9.29 -8.95 13.45
CA ALA A 526 -8.61 -7.96 14.29
C ALA A 526 -7.95 -8.64 15.49
N ALA A 527 -6.78 -8.15 15.90
CA ALA A 527 -6.12 -8.56 17.12
C ALA A 527 -6.15 -7.44 18.16
N THR A 528 -6.37 -7.78 19.42
CA THR A 528 -6.34 -6.80 20.52
C THR A 528 -4.93 -6.22 20.70
N VAL A 529 -4.88 -4.92 21.00
CA VAL A 529 -3.67 -4.15 21.25
C VAL A 529 -3.00 -4.59 22.56
N LEU A 530 -1.73 -4.96 22.48
CA LEU A 530 -0.96 -5.52 23.58
C LEU A 530 -0.77 -4.52 24.73
N PRO A 531 -0.70 -4.96 26.00
CA PRO A 531 -0.35 -4.10 27.13
C PRO A 531 1.10 -3.59 27.01
N CYS A 532 1.37 -2.40 27.54
CA CYS A 532 2.70 -1.78 27.48
C CYS A 532 3.12 -1.02 28.74
N GLY A 533 2.44 -1.28 29.87
CA GLY A 533 2.74 -0.67 31.15
C GLY A 533 4.18 -0.94 31.58
N GLY A 534 4.90 0.11 31.97
CA GLY A 534 6.34 0.07 32.23
C GLY A 534 7.17 0.70 31.11
N ASN A 535 6.62 0.81 29.90
CA ASN A 535 7.24 1.59 28.82
C ASN A 535 6.94 3.09 28.99
N SER A 536 7.92 3.97 28.73
CA SER A 536 7.80 5.41 28.95
C SER A 536 6.68 6.10 28.13
N GLY A 537 6.33 5.55 26.96
CA GLY A 537 5.23 6.06 26.14
C GLY A 537 3.83 5.64 26.61
N CYS A 538 3.74 4.74 27.59
CA CYS A 538 2.49 4.12 28.02
C CYS A 538 1.95 4.79 29.28
N THR A 539 1.47 6.03 29.09
CA THR A 539 0.84 6.82 30.14
C THR A 539 -0.48 6.20 30.60
N PRO A 540 -1.01 6.56 31.80
CA PRO A 540 -2.34 6.12 32.23
C PRO A 540 -3.43 6.42 31.21
N ARG A 541 -3.32 7.55 30.47
CA ARG A 541 -4.24 7.91 29.40
C ARG A 541 -4.11 7.02 28.17
N ALA A 542 -2.88 6.71 27.74
CA ALA A 542 -2.66 5.79 26.63
C ALA A 542 -3.22 4.39 26.95
N GLU A 543 -3.06 3.94 28.20
CA GLU A 543 -3.61 2.68 28.68
C GLU A 543 -5.16 2.70 28.77
N GLU A 544 -5.76 3.81 29.17
CA GLU A 544 -7.22 4.01 29.11
C GLU A 544 -7.74 3.84 27.68
N TRP A 545 -7.16 4.56 26.71
CA TRP A 545 -7.54 4.43 25.30
C TRP A 545 -7.27 3.05 24.73
N ARG A 546 -6.16 2.40 25.10
CA ARG A 546 -5.87 1.03 24.67
C ARG A 546 -6.96 0.06 25.14
N ARG A 547 -7.42 0.18 26.38
CA ARG A 547 -8.52 -0.65 26.90
C ARG A 547 -9.84 -0.39 26.17
N GLU A 548 -10.14 0.87 25.86
CA GLU A 548 -11.31 1.26 25.08
C GLU A 548 -11.27 0.66 23.66
N ILE A 549 -10.14 0.76 22.97
CA ILE A 549 -9.92 0.13 21.66
C ILE A 549 -10.11 -1.39 21.77
N ASN A 550 -9.55 -2.03 22.80
CA ASN A 550 -9.69 -3.47 23.00
C ASN A 550 -11.11 -3.91 23.35
N ALA A 551 -11.86 -3.10 24.10
CA ALA A 551 -13.28 -3.34 24.36
C ALA A 551 -14.08 -3.30 23.05
N PHE A 552 -13.82 -2.29 22.20
CA PHE A 552 -14.41 -2.21 20.87
C PHE A 552 -14.05 -3.44 20.01
N ILE A 553 -12.77 -3.81 19.92
CA ILE A 553 -12.32 -4.96 19.11
C ILE A 553 -13.07 -6.22 19.53
N ARG A 554 -13.13 -6.52 20.83
CA ARG A 554 -13.84 -7.71 21.34
C ARG A 554 -15.35 -7.67 21.05
N GLY A 555 -15.99 -6.52 21.23
CA GLY A 555 -17.42 -6.34 20.94
C GLY A 555 -17.77 -6.36 19.46
N ALA A 556 -16.78 -6.23 18.58
CA ALA A 556 -16.94 -6.20 17.12
C ALA A 556 -16.75 -7.57 16.44
N ASP A 557 -16.56 -8.65 17.22
CA ASP A 557 -16.44 -10.02 16.71
C ASP A 557 -17.74 -10.48 16.02
N GLY A 558 -17.61 -11.12 14.86
CA GLY A 558 -18.75 -11.47 14.00
C GLY A 558 -19.49 -10.29 13.35
N GLY A 559 -19.04 -9.05 13.57
CA GLY A 559 -19.62 -7.82 13.03
C GLY A 559 -18.66 -7.08 12.10
N VAL A 560 -18.08 -5.97 12.60
CA VAL A 560 -17.07 -5.18 11.85
C VAL A 560 -15.92 -6.08 11.41
N PHE A 561 -15.48 -6.98 12.31
CA PHE A 561 -14.50 -8.01 12.02
C PHE A 561 -15.21 -9.37 11.90
N HIS A 562 -14.71 -10.23 11.02
CA HIS A 562 -15.23 -11.59 10.89
C HIS A 562 -14.75 -12.52 12.01
N ALA A 563 -13.64 -12.16 12.66
CA ALA A 563 -13.10 -12.83 13.83
C ALA A 563 -12.20 -11.88 14.63
N VAL A 564 -12.05 -12.15 15.92
CA VAL A 564 -11.08 -11.48 16.80
C VAL A 564 -10.03 -12.45 17.34
N LEU A 565 -8.79 -11.98 17.49
CA LEU A 565 -7.68 -12.64 18.19
C LEU A 565 -7.36 -11.86 19.46
N ASP A 566 -7.59 -12.43 20.63
CA ASP A 566 -7.36 -11.71 21.89
C ASP A 566 -5.89 -11.83 22.36
N PHE A 567 -4.97 -11.21 21.62
CA PHE A 567 -3.55 -11.22 21.97
C PHE A 567 -3.25 -10.53 23.31
N ASP A 568 -3.97 -9.46 23.66
CA ASP A 568 -3.91 -8.84 25.00
C ASP A 568 -4.08 -9.89 26.12
N ALA A 569 -5.12 -10.73 26.03
CA ALA A 569 -5.35 -11.77 27.03
C ALA A 569 -4.27 -12.85 27.07
N VAL A 570 -3.64 -13.15 25.94
CA VAL A 570 -2.58 -14.17 25.82
C VAL A 570 -1.29 -13.74 26.52
N ILE A 571 -0.95 -12.46 26.42
CA ILE A 571 0.37 -11.96 26.80
C ILE A 571 0.39 -11.18 28.11
N ARG A 572 -0.74 -10.64 28.58
CA ARG A 572 -0.78 -9.79 29.77
C ARG A 572 -0.45 -10.58 31.03
N ASP A 573 0.20 -9.92 31.99
CA ASP A 573 0.37 -10.48 33.33
C ASP A 573 -1.00 -10.54 34.03
N PRO A 574 -1.50 -11.70 34.47
CA PRO A 574 -2.79 -11.80 35.15
C PRO A 574 -2.82 -11.03 36.48
N ARG A 575 -1.68 -10.77 37.12
CA ARG A 575 -1.57 -9.97 38.35
C ARG A 575 -1.40 -8.48 38.06
N ARG A 576 -0.97 -8.12 36.84
CA ARG A 576 -0.72 -6.75 36.39
C ARG A 576 -1.18 -6.59 34.94
N PRO A 577 -2.51 -6.54 34.67
CA PRO A 577 -3.05 -6.61 33.31
C PRO A 577 -2.67 -5.43 32.40
N ASP A 578 -2.12 -4.35 32.97
CA ASP A 578 -1.51 -3.23 32.23
C ASP A 578 -0.13 -3.58 31.66
N ARG A 579 0.48 -4.71 32.04
CA ARG A 579 1.82 -5.14 31.66
C ARG A 579 1.82 -6.47 30.93
N MET A 580 2.89 -6.71 30.18
CA MET A 580 3.19 -8.02 29.62
C MET A 580 3.69 -8.98 30.71
N LEU A 581 3.32 -10.25 30.62
CA LEU A 581 3.86 -11.29 31.50
C LEU A 581 5.39 -11.33 31.34
N PRO A 582 6.18 -11.34 32.43
CA PRO A 582 7.64 -11.27 32.34
C PRO A 582 8.29 -12.36 31.47
N ALA A 583 7.68 -13.54 31.35
CA ALA A 583 8.15 -14.62 30.49
C ALA A 583 8.01 -14.31 28.97
N TYR A 584 7.15 -13.36 28.61
CA TYR A 584 6.89 -12.94 27.24
C TYR A 584 7.53 -11.58 26.91
N ASP A 585 7.78 -10.75 27.93
CA ASP A 585 8.39 -9.44 27.78
C ASP A 585 9.85 -9.54 27.33
N SER A 586 10.23 -8.75 26.32
CA SER A 586 11.62 -8.60 25.91
C SER A 586 12.49 -7.80 26.89
N GLY A 587 11.85 -7.17 27.88
CA GLY A 587 12.46 -6.27 28.86
C GLY A 587 12.26 -4.79 28.53
N ASP A 588 11.69 -4.44 27.38
CA ASP A 588 11.37 -3.05 27.03
C ASP A 588 9.91 -2.65 27.34
N HIS A 589 9.13 -3.61 27.86
CA HIS A 589 7.73 -3.45 28.25
C HIS A 589 6.79 -3.03 27.11
N LEU A 590 7.18 -3.24 25.86
CA LEU A 590 6.37 -2.90 24.67
C LEU A 590 6.33 -4.07 23.68
N HIS A 591 7.48 -4.69 23.43
CA HIS A 591 7.61 -5.75 22.44
C HIS A 591 7.74 -7.11 23.14
N PRO A 592 6.97 -8.11 22.70
CA PRO A 592 7.21 -9.48 23.13
C PRO A 592 8.55 -9.99 22.58
N GLY A 593 9.29 -10.74 23.40
CA GLY A 593 10.41 -11.54 22.90
C GLY A 593 9.92 -12.78 22.13
N ASP A 594 10.84 -13.64 21.70
CA ASP A 594 10.53 -14.87 20.95
C ASP A 594 9.42 -15.72 21.59
N ALA A 595 9.43 -15.85 22.92
CA ALA A 595 8.43 -16.63 23.66
C ALA A 595 7.02 -16.00 23.56
N GLY A 596 6.92 -14.67 23.69
CA GLY A 596 5.66 -13.96 23.57
C GLY A 596 5.11 -13.94 22.14
N LEU A 597 5.97 -13.72 21.14
CA LEU A 597 5.60 -13.79 19.73
C LEU A 597 5.10 -15.19 19.34
N ARG A 598 5.74 -16.24 19.87
CA ARG A 598 5.26 -17.61 19.72
C ARG A 598 3.92 -17.83 20.41
N ALA A 599 3.75 -17.39 21.66
CA ALA A 599 2.49 -17.54 22.39
C ALA A 599 1.31 -16.89 21.65
N MET A 600 1.51 -15.68 21.11
CA MET A 600 0.53 -15.02 20.24
C MET A 600 0.17 -15.89 19.04
N ALA A 601 1.16 -16.36 18.28
CA ALA A 601 0.92 -17.19 17.11
C ALA A 601 0.25 -18.53 17.45
N ASP A 602 0.64 -19.20 18.54
CA ASP A 602 0.08 -20.48 18.99
C ASP A 602 -1.38 -20.35 19.45
N SER A 603 -1.78 -19.18 19.97
CA SER A 603 -3.16 -18.87 20.38
C SER A 603 -4.16 -18.75 19.21
N ILE A 604 -3.67 -18.57 17.99
CA ILE A 604 -4.54 -18.34 16.83
C ILE A 604 -5.29 -19.64 16.51
N ALA A 605 -6.61 -19.65 16.70
CA ALA A 605 -7.45 -20.70 16.15
C ALA A 605 -7.49 -20.57 14.62
N LEU A 606 -6.78 -21.43 13.89
CA LEU A 606 -6.57 -21.27 12.44
C LEU A 606 -7.88 -21.19 11.62
N ARG A 607 -8.97 -21.78 12.12
CA ARG A 607 -10.31 -21.67 11.49
C ARG A 607 -10.83 -20.22 11.45
N LYS A 608 -10.36 -19.34 12.33
CA LYS A 608 -10.67 -17.90 12.30
C LYS A 608 -10.07 -17.20 11.08
N LEU A 609 -9.14 -17.82 10.35
CA LEU A 609 -8.48 -17.27 9.17
C LEU A 609 -9.12 -17.72 7.85
N VAL A 610 -10.12 -18.61 7.88
CA VAL A 610 -10.86 -19.07 6.69
C VAL A 610 -12.27 -18.49 6.70
N GLY A 611 -12.79 -18.18 5.51
CA GLY A 611 -14.14 -17.67 5.30
C GLY A 611 -14.88 -18.48 4.27
#